data_AF-A0A1T6AVB7-F1
#
_entry.id   AF-A0A1T6AVB7-F1
#
_cell.length_a   1.000
_cell.length_b   1.000
_cell.length_c   1.000
_cell.angle_alpha   90.00
_cell.angle_beta   90.00
_cell.angle_gamma   90.00
#
_symmetry.space_group_name_H-M   'P 1'
#
loop_
_entity.id
_entity.type
_entity.pdbx_description
1 polymer ?
#
loop_
_entity_poly.entity_id
_entity_poly.type
_entity_poly.pdbx_seq_one_letter_code
_entity_poly.pdbx_strand_id
1 'polypeptide(L)'
;MGMGNPTVRMHPAGTVIASVLLAMFSALLGVWMAGLYDVLRIGALDTELANRFGYIGEITDSTEDPLLQGISREAMVTIFLVAIIGWPITYAWLVVARRQIGDPNAIEGAFAAALLGAAFGFLWLSMDWAAPRPGHWGLVEQFIRHGNIWVPLTMAGLAVPLLLAWLAHPGDPQTSTEKSPHGHE
;
A
#
# COMPACT_ATOMS: atom_id res chain seq x y z
N MET A 1 22.06 14.78 -18.84
CA MET A 1 21.04 13.72 -18.95
C MET A 1 21.49 12.57 -18.08
N GLY A 2 20.84 12.36 -16.93
CA GLY A 2 21.24 11.30 -16.00
C GLY A 2 20.92 9.92 -16.58
N MET A 3 21.89 9.01 -16.55
CA MET A 3 21.66 7.59 -16.80
C MET A 3 20.89 7.03 -15.60
N GLY A 4 19.62 6.68 -15.81
CA GLY A 4 18.83 5.94 -14.81
C GLY A 4 19.30 4.49 -14.67
N ASN A 5 18.80 3.81 -13.64
CA ASN A 5 19.25 2.47 -13.28
C ASN A 5 19.09 1.48 -14.47
N PRO A 6 20.19 0.93 -15.02
CA PRO A 6 20.14 0.11 -16.23
C PRO A 6 19.36 -1.20 -15.99
N THR A 7 19.30 -1.68 -14.76
CA THR A 7 18.52 -2.87 -14.37
C THR A 7 17.01 -2.60 -14.32
N VAL A 8 16.57 -1.34 -14.33
CA VAL A 8 15.14 -0.98 -14.43
C VAL A 8 14.56 -1.51 -15.73
N ARG A 9 15.32 -1.49 -16.84
CA ARG A 9 14.83 -1.99 -18.15
C ARG A 9 14.75 -3.51 -18.22
N MET A 10 15.36 -4.22 -17.27
CA MET A 10 15.27 -5.66 -17.15
C MET A 10 14.11 -6.01 -16.22
N HIS A 11 13.01 -6.49 -16.80
CA HIS A 11 11.84 -6.96 -16.08
C HIS A 11 11.66 -8.48 -16.28
N PRO A 12 12.40 -9.33 -15.53
CA PRO A 12 12.11 -10.75 -15.51
C PRO A 12 10.63 -10.97 -15.18
N ALA A 13 10.00 -11.97 -15.79
CA ALA A 13 8.58 -12.27 -15.57
C ALA A 13 8.25 -12.44 -14.07
N GLY A 14 9.15 -13.08 -13.30
CA GLY A 14 9.02 -13.24 -11.85
C GLY A 14 8.98 -11.91 -11.08
N THR A 15 9.74 -10.90 -11.50
CA THR A 15 9.72 -9.57 -10.91
C THR A 15 8.39 -8.86 -11.16
N VAL A 16 7.85 -8.96 -12.37
CA VAL A 16 6.57 -8.35 -12.72
C VAL A 16 5.45 -8.98 -11.90
N ILE A 17 5.41 -10.31 -11.84
CA ILE A 17 4.41 -11.06 -11.05
C ILE A 17 4.52 -10.70 -9.57
N ALA A 18 5.72 -10.71 -9.00
CA ALA A 18 5.93 -10.37 -7.60
C ALA A 18 5.52 -8.93 -7.28
N SER A 19 5.80 -7.97 -8.18
CA SER A 19 5.40 -6.57 -8.02
C SER A 19 3.89 -6.39 -8.04
N VAL A 20 3.21 -7.06 -8.97
CA VAL A 20 1.74 -7.01 -9.08
C VAL A 20 1.10 -7.65 -7.86
N LEU A 21 1.56 -8.83 -7.45
CA LEU A 21 1.03 -9.50 -6.25
C LEU A 21 1.27 -8.66 -4.99
N LEU A 22 2.46 -8.06 -4.84
CA LEU A 22 2.75 -7.16 -3.72
C LEU A 22 1.81 -5.95 -3.71
N ALA A 23 1.57 -5.32 -4.87
CA ALA A 23 0.63 -4.21 -4.99
C ALA A 23 -0.81 -4.66 -4.64
N MET A 24 -1.23 -5.85 -5.07
CA MET A 24 -2.56 -6.40 -4.74
C MET A 24 -2.71 -6.68 -3.25
N PHE A 25 -1.76 -7.38 -2.61
CA PHE A 25 -1.81 -7.61 -1.16
C PHE A 25 -1.73 -6.30 -0.37
N SER A 26 -0.96 -5.33 -0.85
CA SER A 26 -0.93 -4.01 -0.24
C SER A 26 -2.26 -3.26 -0.41
N ALA A 27 -2.95 -3.41 -1.54
CA ALA A 27 -4.30 -2.88 -1.71
C ALA A 27 -5.30 -3.50 -0.72
N LEU A 28 -5.20 -4.81 -0.48
CA LEU A 28 -6.00 -5.46 0.56
C LEU A 28 -5.69 -4.91 1.96
N LEU A 29 -4.42 -4.64 2.30
CA LEU A 29 -4.06 -3.93 3.53
C LEU A 29 -4.65 -2.51 3.56
N GLY A 30 -4.63 -1.80 2.43
CA GLY A 30 -5.23 -0.47 2.29
C GLY A 30 -6.73 -0.46 2.55
N VAL A 31 -7.45 -1.44 1.99
CA VAL A 31 -8.89 -1.67 2.27
C VAL A 31 -9.08 -1.87 3.77
N TRP A 32 -8.34 -2.78 4.40
CA TRP A 32 -8.46 -3.03 5.83
C TRP A 32 -8.18 -1.77 6.68
N MET A 33 -7.13 -1.03 6.34
CA MET A 33 -6.79 0.25 7.00
C MET A 33 -7.89 1.28 6.85
N ALA A 34 -8.56 1.36 5.68
CA ALA A 34 -9.68 2.27 5.48
C ALA A 34 -10.89 1.90 6.36
N GLY A 35 -11.18 0.62 6.55
CA GLY A 35 -12.24 0.21 7.46
C GLY A 35 -11.92 0.54 8.92
N LEU A 36 -10.68 0.29 9.35
CA LEU A 36 -10.22 0.68 10.69
C LEU A 36 -10.27 2.20 10.89
N TYR A 37 -9.84 2.96 9.88
CA TYR A 37 -9.91 4.42 9.91
C TYR A 37 -11.36 4.90 10.01
N ASP A 38 -12.30 4.26 9.30
CA ASP A 38 -13.71 4.64 9.36
C ASP A 38 -14.30 4.49 10.77
N VAL A 39 -13.97 3.39 11.46
CA VAL A 39 -14.35 3.16 12.85
C VAL A 39 -13.87 4.30 13.76
N LEU A 40 -12.61 4.68 13.63
CA LEU A 40 -12.02 5.79 14.40
C LEU A 40 -12.64 7.14 14.04
N ARG A 41 -12.86 7.37 12.73
CA ARG A 41 -13.41 8.60 12.18
C ARG A 41 -14.84 8.83 12.66
N ILE A 42 -15.72 7.84 12.53
CA ILE A 42 -17.10 7.93 12.99
C ILE A 42 -17.14 8.01 14.52
N GLY A 43 -16.32 7.23 15.23
CA GLY A 43 -16.21 7.31 16.69
C GLY A 43 -15.80 8.69 17.22
N ALA A 44 -14.96 9.41 16.49
CA ALA A 44 -14.54 10.76 16.84
C ALA A 44 -15.55 11.84 16.45
N LEU A 45 -16.27 11.68 15.34
CA LEU A 45 -17.13 12.72 14.77
C LEU A 45 -18.62 12.61 15.14
N ASP A 46 -19.10 11.39 15.37
CA ASP A 46 -20.51 11.08 15.62
C ASP A 46 -20.63 9.81 16.46
N THR A 47 -20.51 9.95 17.78
CA THR A 47 -20.59 8.83 18.72
C THR A 47 -21.95 8.14 18.72
N GLU A 48 -23.03 8.85 18.38
CA GLU A 48 -24.36 8.23 18.25
C GLU A 48 -24.41 7.30 17.04
N LEU A 49 -23.89 7.75 15.89
CA LEU A 49 -23.75 6.91 14.69
C LEU A 49 -22.80 5.74 14.92
N ALA A 50 -21.69 5.96 15.64
CA ALA A 50 -20.76 4.89 16.02
C ALA A 50 -21.42 3.80 16.87
N ASN A 51 -22.28 4.18 17.82
CA ASN A 51 -23.05 3.24 18.62
C ASN A 51 -24.06 2.45 17.78
N ARG A 52 -24.72 3.12 16.81
CA ARG A 52 -25.67 2.45 15.89
C ARG A 52 -25.00 1.41 15.00
N PHE A 53 -23.80 1.71 14.50
CA PHE A 53 -22.98 0.78 13.73
C PHE A 53 -22.29 -0.31 14.57
N GLY A 54 -22.43 -0.27 15.91
CA GLY A 54 -21.72 -1.21 16.79
C GLY A 54 -20.20 -1.05 16.73
N TYR A 55 -19.72 0.18 16.50
CA TYR A 55 -18.29 0.53 16.54
C TYR A 55 -17.83 0.84 17.98
N ILE A 56 -18.75 1.27 18.84
CA ILE A 56 -18.51 1.58 20.25
C ILE A 56 -19.56 0.84 21.08
N GLY A 57 -19.11 0.06 22.07
CA GLY A 57 -19.97 -0.67 23.01
C GLY A 57 -20.16 -2.16 22.71
N GLU A 58 -20.61 -2.89 23.73
CA GLU A 58 -20.86 -4.35 23.76
C GLU A 58 -22.20 -4.73 23.09
N ILE A 59 -22.66 -3.94 22.10
CA ILE A 59 -23.91 -4.20 21.39
C ILE A 59 -23.61 -5.22 20.30
N THR A 60 -23.73 -6.50 20.67
CA THR A 60 -23.49 -7.68 19.82
C THR A 60 -24.51 -7.85 18.68
N ASP A 61 -25.61 -7.08 18.69
CA ASP A 61 -26.67 -7.07 17.67
C ASP A 61 -26.94 -5.63 17.18
N SER A 62 -25.96 -5.00 16.54
CA SER A 62 -26.20 -3.69 15.89
C SER A 62 -27.15 -3.87 14.70
N THR A 63 -28.20 -3.05 14.65
CA THR A 63 -29.29 -3.14 13.65
C THR A 63 -28.89 -2.68 12.25
N GLU A 64 -27.77 -1.97 12.14
CA GLU A 64 -27.22 -1.42 10.90
C GLU A 64 -25.73 -1.77 10.83
N ASP A 65 -25.38 -2.94 10.28
CA ASP A 65 -23.98 -3.24 9.97
C ASP A 65 -23.60 -2.45 8.71
N PRO A 66 -22.67 -1.47 8.78
CA PRO A 66 -22.24 -0.74 7.61
C PRO A 66 -21.39 -1.65 6.73
N LEU A 67 -22.04 -2.29 5.76
CA LEU A 67 -21.40 -3.09 4.72
C LEU A 67 -20.68 -2.16 3.73
N LEU A 68 -19.52 -1.63 4.12
CA LEU A 68 -18.67 -0.80 3.25
C LEU A 68 -18.31 -1.59 1.99
N GLN A 69 -18.73 -1.11 0.81
CA GLN A 69 -18.61 -1.79 -0.48
C GLN A 69 -19.22 -3.20 -0.48
N GLY A 70 -20.21 -3.48 0.38
CA GLY A 70 -20.82 -4.80 0.54
C GLY A 70 -19.96 -5.81 1.33
N ILE A 71 -18.87 -5.36 1.96
CA ILE A 71 -17.92 -6.24 2.68
C ILE A 71 -18.39 -6.43 4.12
N SER A 72 -18.62 -7.68 4.53
CA SER A 72 -18.94 -8.03 5.92
C SER A 72 -17.72 -7.91 6.84
N ARG A 73 -17.93 -7.76 8.16
CA ARG A 73 -16.82 -7.78 9.14
C ARG A 73 -15.97 -9.05 9.06
N GLU A 74 -16.58 -10.21 8.87
CA GLU A 74 -15.86 -11.48 8.69
C GLU A 74 -14.98 -11.48 7.44
N ALA A 75 -15.50 -10.93 6.33
CA ALA A 75 -14.72 -10.76 5.11
C ALA A 75 -13.56 -9.78 5.33
N MET A 76 -13.74 -8.73 6.15
CA MET A 76 -12.69 -7.78 6.49
C MET A 76 -11.54 -8.42 7.28
N VAL A 77 -11.85 -9.34 8.21
CA VAL A 77 -10.84 -10.14 8.92
C VAL A 77 -10.11 -11.06 7.94
N THR A 78 -10.84 -11.70 7.02
CA THR A 78 -10.25 -12.57 6.02
C THR A 78 -9.30 -11.80 5.08
N ILE A 79 -9.71 -10.62 4.61
CA ILE A 79 -8.91 -9.69 3.81
C ILE A 79 -7.59 -9.38 4.54
N PHE A 80 -7.66 -9.04 5.83
CA PHE A 80 -6.49 -8.76 6.65
C PHE A 80 -5.53 -9.96 6.73
N LEU A 81 -6.05 -11.16 7.03
CA LEU A 81 -5.25 -12.37 7.14
C LEU A 81 -4.57 -12.75 5.82
N VAL A 82 -5.30 -12.67 4.71
CA VAL A 82 -4.74 -12.92 3.37
C VAL A 82 -3.64 -11.91 3.07
N ALA A 83 -3.87 -10.64 3.38
CA ALA A 83 -2.93 -9.58 3.09
C ALA A 83 -1.65 -9.67 3.94
N ILE A 84 -1.75 -9.90 5.25
CA ILE A 84 -0.58 -9.98 6.15
C ILE A 84 0.29 -11.22 5.89
N ILE A 85 -0.27 -12.29 5.33
CA ILE A 85 0.48 -13.48 4.92
C ILE A 85 1.09 -13.30 3.52
N GLY A 86 0.31 -12.80 2.56
CA GLY A 86 0.76 -12.65 1.18
C GLY A 86 1.82 -11.55 0.98
N TRP A 87 1.71 -10.46 1.75
CA TRP A 87 2.62 -9.33 1.68
C TRP A 87 4.10 -9.69 1.94
N PRO A 88 4.49 -10.34 3.05
CA PRO A 88 5.89 -10.68 3.31
C PRO A 88 6.47 -11.66 2.28
N ILE A 89 5.67 -12.59 1.79
CA ILE A 89 6.09 -13.58 0.78
C ILE A 89 6.41 -12.86 -0.54
N THR A 90 5.51 -12.00 -1.01
CA THR A 90 5.67 -11.29 -2.27
C THR A 90 6.74 -10.20 -2.21
N TYR A 91 6.87 -9.53 -1.07
CA TYR A 91 7.98 -8.61 -0.79
C TYR A 91 9.32 -9.33 -0.89
N ALA A 92 9.49 -10.45 -0.17
CA ALA A 92 10.73 -11.22 -0.18
C ALA A 92 11.07 -11.72 -1.60
N TRP A 93 10.07 -12.26 -2.31
CA TRP A 93 10.25 -12.72 -3.68
C TRP A 93 10.70 -11.58 -4.61
N LEU A 94 10.04 -10.42 -4.55
CA LEU A 94 10.39 -9.27 -5.38
C LEU A 94 11.81 -8.80 -5.11
N VAL A 95 12.18 -8.63 -3.84
CA VAL A 95 13.51 -8.17 -3.43
C VAL A 95 14.58 -9.16 -3.89
N VAL A 96 14.38 -10.46 -3.69
CA VAL A 96 15.33 -11.49 -4.13
C VAL A 96 15.47 -11.49 -5.65
N ALA A 97 14.37 -11.45 -6.40
CA ALA A 97 14.39 -11.47 -7.86
C ALA A 97 15.12 -10.24 -8.44
N ARG A 98 14.92 -9.05 -7.86
CA ARG A 98 15.61 -7.82 -8.27
C ARG A 98 17.09 -7.83 -7.86
N ARG A 99 17.43 -8.34 -6.67
CA ARG A 99 18.82 -8.46 -6.22
C ARG A 99 19.63 -9.44 -7.07
N GLN A 100 19.01 -10.51 -7.58
CA GLN A 100 19.67 -11.47 -8.48
C GLN A 100 20.15 -10.85 -9.79
N ILE A 101 19.48 -9.80 -10.28
CA ILE A 101 19.89 -9.04 -11.47
C ILE A 101 20.72 -7.79 -11.11
N GLY A 102 21.22 -7.71 -9.87
CA GLY A 102 22.11 -6.65 -9.42
C GLY A 102 21.42 -5.32 -9.13
N ASP A 103 20.10 -5.27 -8.88
CA ASP A 103 19.42 -4.02 -8.52
C ASP A 103 19.70 -3.64 -7.05
N PRO A 104 20.46 -2.56 -6.77
CA PRO A 104 20.73 -2.13 -5.41
C PRO A 104 19.50 -1.52 -4.73
N ASN A 105 18.55 -1.00 -5.51
CA ASN A 105 17.38 -0.26 -5.02
C ASN A 105 16.09 -1.09 -5.04
N ALA A 106 16.23 -2.42 -4.98
CA ALA A 106 15.12 -3.37 -5.00
C ALA A 106 14.06 -3.09 -3.90
N ILE A 107 14.50 -2.55 -2.76
CA ILE A 107 13.66 -2.29 -1.60
C ILE A 107 12.79 -1.05 -1.85
N GLU A 108 13.37 0.02 -2.39
CA GLU A 108 12.70 1.27 -2.74
C GLU A 108 11.59 1.02 -3.77
N GLY A 109 11.88 0.21 -4.80
CA GLY A 109 10.88 -0.22 -5.79
C GLY A 109 9.74 -1.05 -5.17
N ALA A 110 10.07 -1.97 -4.25
CA ALA A 110 9.07 -2.78 -3.54
C ALA A 110 8.17 -1.93 -2.64
N PHE A 111 8.73 -1.00 -1.86
CA PHE A 111 7.94 -0.10 -1.02
C PHE A 111 7.11 0.90 -1.83
N ALA A 112 7.62 1.40 -2.95
CA ALA A 112 6.83 2.24 -3.85
C ALA A 112 5.60 1.48 -4.37
N ALA A 113 5.77 0.24 -4.84
CA ALA A 113 4.66 -0.61 -5.28
C ALA A 113 3.66 -0.89 -4.14
N ALA A 114 4.16 -1.19 -2.94
CA ALA A 114 3.33 -1.45 -1.78
C ALA A 114 2.51 -0.21 -1.37
N LEU A 115 3.13 0.96 -1.26
CA LEU A 115 2.45 2.20 -0.88
C LEU A 115 1.40 2.63 -1.91
N LEU A 116 1.69 2.48 -3.20
CA LEU A 116 0.71 2.76 -4.26
C LEU A 116 -0.48 1.79 -4.20
N GLY A 117 -0.22 0.50 -3.99
CA GLY A 117 -1.26 -0.49 -3.79
C GLY A 117 -2.14 -0.15 -2.59
N ALA A 118 -1.53 0.11 -1.43
CA ALA A 118 -2.24 0.49 -0.21
C ALA A 118 -3.05 1.78 -0.37
N ALA A 119 -2.48 2.81 -1.01
CA ALA A 119 -3.19 4.05 -1.31
C ALA A 119 -4.44 3.80 -2.15
N PHE A 120 -4.33 2.97 -3.19
CA PHE A 120 -5.46 2.62 -4.05
C PHE A 120 -6.54 1.86 -3.30
N GLY A 121 -6.18 0.82 -2.54
CA GLY A 121 -7.13 0.04 -1.76
C GLY A 121 -7.84 0.87 -0.68
N PHE A 122 -7.10 1.76 -0.01
CA PHE A 122 -7.66 2.68 0.97
C PHE A 122 -8.68 3.62 0.32
N LEU A 123 -8.28 4.27 -0.78
CA LEU A 123 -9.13 5.19 -1.51
C LEU A 123 -10.42 4.49 -1.95
N TRP A 124 -10.30 3.29 -2.53
CA TRP A 124 -11.44 2.51 -3.02
C TRP A 124 -12.51 2.28 -1.95
N LEU A 125 -12.12 1.75 -0.78
CA LEU A 125 -13.08 1.52 0.30
C LEU A 125 -13.63 2.84 0.85
N SER A 126 -12.79 3.87 0.96
CA SER A 126 -13.18 5.17 1.53
C SER A 126 -14.24 5.93 0.73
N MET A 127 -14.47 5.56 -0.53
CA MET A 127 -15.53 6.14 -1.35
C MET A 127 -16.94 5.78 -0.86
N ASP A 128 -17.09 4.69 -0.10
CA ASP A 128 -18.37 4.22 0.43
C ASP A 128 -18.55 4.49 1.93
N TRP A 129 -17.67 5.31 2.49
CA TRP A 129 -17.73 5.67 3.90
C TRP A 129 -19.00 6.45 4.25
N ALA A 130 -19.59 6.13 5.41
CA ALA A 130 -20.77 6.81 5.92
C ALA A 130 -20.51 8.32 6.11
N ALA A 131 -21.52 9.17 5.89
CA ALA A 131 -21.40 10.58 6.18
C ALA A 131 -21.78 10.86 7.65
N PRO A 132 -20.87 11.36 8.51
CA PRO A 132 -21.24 11.77 9.86
C PRO A 132 -22.21 12.96 9.81
N ARG A 133 -23.08 13.10 10.82
CA ARG A 133 -24.07 14.19 10.85
C ARG A 133 -23.39 15.56 10.82
N PRO A 134 -23.95 16.55 10.08
CA PRO A 134 -23.37 17.89 10.03
C PRO A 134 -23.29 18.52 11.43
N GLY A 135 -22.10 18.99 11.82
CA GLY A 135 -21.86 19.66 13.10
C GLY A 135 -20.87 20.82 12.99
N HIS A 136 -20.76 21.62 14.05
CA HIS A 136 -19.72 22.66 14.16
C HIS A 136 -18.39 22.01 14.53
N TRP A 137 -17.70 21.50 13.51
CA TRP A 137 -16.47 20.75 13.72
C TRP A 137 -15.23 21.64 13.85
N GLY A 138 -14.41 21.33 14.85
CA GLY A 138 -13.08 21.92 15.02
C GLY A 138 -12.09 21.47 13.94
N LEU A 139 -10.89 22.05 13.94
CA LEU A 139 -9.84 21.74 12.96
C LEU A 139 -9.44 20.25 12.95
N VAL A 140 -9.32 19.64 14.13
CA VAL A 140 -8.94 18.22 14.28
C VAL A 140 -10.02 17.30 13.70
N GLU A 141 -11.29 17.60 13.98
CA GLU A 141 -12.43 16.84 13.45
C GLU A 141 -12.53 16.99 11.92
N GLN A 142 -12.30 18.18 11.38
CA GLN A 142 -12.23 18.38 9.94
C GLN A 142 -11.08 17.61 9.28
N PHE A 143 -9.91 17.53 9.94
CA PHE A 143 -8.80 16.72 9.47
C PHE A 143 -9.15 15.22 9.45
N ILE A 144 -9.77 14.72 10.53
CA ILE A 144 -10.22 13.33 10.64
C ILE A 144 -11.26 13.00 9.55
N ARG A 145 -12.23 13.90 9.35
CA ARG A 145 -13.30 13.77 8.35
C ARG A 145 -12.75 13.55 6.94
N HIS A 146 -11.72 14.29 6.55
CA HIS A 146 -11.15 14.24 5.19
C HIS A 146 -10.02 13.19 5.05
N GLY A 147 -10.00 12.19 5.93
CA GLY A 147 -9.07 11.05 5.86
C GLY A 147 -9.06 10.31 4.53
N ASN A 148 -10.21 10.25 3.86
CA ASN A 148 -10.36 9.67 2.53
C ASN A 148 -9.49 10.36 1.46
N ILE A 149 -9.08 11.61 1.70
CA ILE A 149 -8.23 12.38 0.80
C ILE A 149 -6.78 12.36 1.28
N TRP A 150 -6.52 12.82 2.51
CA TRP A 150 -5.14 13.05 2.94
C TRP A 150 -4.36 11.75 3.19
N VAL A 151 -5.02 10.67 3.65
CA VAL A 151 -4.34 9.39 3.92
C VAL A 151 -3.80 8.76 2.63
N PRO A 152 -4.61 8.52 1.58
CA PRO A 152 -4.09 7.95 0.34
C PRO A 152 -3.13 8.91 -0.37
N LEU A 153 -3.35 10.24 -0.29
CA LEU A 153 -2.40 11.21 -0.82
C LEU A 153 -1.05 11.16 -0.11
N THR A 154 -1.01 10.93 1.21
CA THR A 154 0.24 10.80 1.95
C THR A 154 0.97 9.52 1.55
N MET A 155 0.25 8.40 1.43
CA MET A 155 0.82 7.14 0.95
C MET A 155 1.41 7.28 -0.46
N ALA A 156 0.64 7.87 -1.39
CA ALA A 156 1.11 8.14 -2.75
C ALA A 156 2.27 9.13 -2.77
N GLY A 157 2.21 10.18 -1.95
CA GLY A 157 3.27 11.19 -1.80
C GLY A 157 4.57 10.60 -1.27
N LEU A 158 4.52 9.60 -0.39
CA LEU A 158 5.69 8.84 0.07
C LEU A 158 6.19 7.83 -0.97
N ALA A 159 5.31 7.30 -1.82
CA ALA A 159 5.71 6.39 -2.89
C ALA A 159 6.51 7.09 -4.00
N VAL A 160 6.22 8.36 -4.30
CA VAL A 160 6.92 9.14 -5.33
C VAL A 160 8.43 9.23 -5.10
N PRO A 161 8.96 9.68 -3.95
CA PRO A 161 10.40 9.76 -3.73
C PRO A 161 11.07 8.38 -3.77
N LEU A 162 10.39 7.32 -3.31
CA LEU A 162 10.91 5.95 -3.40
C LEU A 162 10.99 5.47 -4.85
N LEU A 163 9.97 5.76 -5.65
CA LEU A 163 9.97 5.46 -7.08
C LEU A 163 11.07 6.25 -7.80
N LEU A 164 11.25 7.53 -7.47
CA LEU A 164 12.35 8.34 -8.01
C LEU A 164 13.71 7.79 -7.59
N ALA A 165 13.90 7.41 -6.33
CA ALA A 165 15.14 6.80 -5.84
C ALA A 165 15.44 5.47 -6.54
N TRP A 166 14.42 4.64 -6.75
CA TRP A 166 14.55 3.40 -7.50
C TRP A 166 14.98 3.63 -8.95
N LEU A 167 14.43 4.67 -9.60
CA LEU A 167 14.76 5.04 -10.98
C LEU A 167 16.15 5.69 -11.13
N ALA A 168 16.63 6.40 -10.10
CA ALA A 168 17.74 7.35 -10.22
C ALA A 168 19.16 6.79 -10.01
N HIS A 169 19.36 5.48 -9.81
CA HIS A 169 20.71 4.98 -9.58
C HIS A 169 21.56 4.97 -10.87
N PRO A 170 22.74 5.59 -10.90
CA PRO A 170 23.72 5.36 -11.95
C PRO A 170 24.20 3.92 -11.82
N GLY A 171 23.99 3.09 -12.83
CA GLY A 171 24.73 1.83 -12.88
C GLY A 171 26.21 2.17 -13.01
N ASP A 172 27.06 1.67 -12.12
CA ASP A 172 28.51 1.78 -12.31
C ASP A 172 28.86 1.11 -13.65
N PRO A 173 29.38 1.85 -14.64
CA PRO A 173 29.85 1.26 -15.88
C PRO A 173 31.23 0.64 -15.63
N GLN A 174 31.32 -0.40 -14.80
CA GLN A 174 32.56 -1.15 -14.59
C GLN A 174 32.31 -2.66 -14.42
N THR A 175 31.89 -3.31 -15.51
CA THR A 175 32.24 -4.73 -15.78
C THR A 175 32.42 -4.95 -17.29
N SER A 176 33.19 -4.07 -17.93
CA SER A 176 33.69 -4.30 -19.29
C SER A 176 35.19 -4.05 -19.39
N THR A 177 35.96 -4.48 -18.40
CA THR A 177 37.42 -4.64 -18.55
C THR A 177 37.96 -5.43 -17.38
N GLU A 178 37.93 -6.76 -17.49
CA GLU A 178 39.11 -7.51 -17.05
C GLU A 178 39.38 -8.66 -18.03
N LYS A 179 40.66 -8.74 -18.38
CA LYS A 179 41.23 -9.37 -19.56
C LYS A 179 41.01 -10.88 -19.57
N SER A 180 40.76 -11.43 -20.77
CA SER A 180 41.09 -12.82 -21.10
C SER A 180 42.53 -13.13 -20.68
N PRO A 181 42.78 -14.15 -19.83
CA PRO A 181 44.08 -14.75 -19.73
C PRO A 181 44.05 -16.10 -20.47
N HIS A 182 44.94 -16.22 -21.46
CA HIS A 182 45.32 -17.45 -22.16
C HIS A 182 44.58 -17.76 -23.46
N GLY A 183 44.88 -16.94 -24.48
CA GLY A 183 45.38 -17.53 -25.72
C GLY A 183 46.90 -17.74 -25.58
N HIS A 184 47.35 -18.98 -25.75
CA HIS A 184 48.67 -19.30 -26.30
C HIS A 184 48.55 -20.70 -26.93
N GLU A 185 48.74 -20.68 -28.25
CA GLU A 185 49.34 -21.69 -29.15
C GLU A 185 49.23 -23.18 -28.81
#